data_AF-A0A954BV10-F1
#
_entry.id   AF-A0A954BV10-F1
#
_cell.length_a   1.000
_cell.length_b   1.000
_cell.length_c   1.000
_cell.angle_alpha   90.00
_cell.angle_beta   90.00
_cell.angle_gamma   90.00
#
_symmetry.space_group_name_H-M   'P 1'
#
loop_
_entity.id
_entity.type
_entity.pdbx_description
1 polymer ?
#
loop_
_entity_poly.entity_id
_entity_poly.type
_entity_poly.pdbx_seq_one_letter_code
_entity_poly.pdbx_strand_id
1 'polypeptide(L)'
;RWHFASYPVRPLTPEQFLSTLLGLLSKDQLDKLVRDNRDGAIEAAKRQLKQQEEQQKKNGGQYYKYDYATLNRYGEKFEAMDGRWYIARWAAGRYSSLSNDDEMNESEDFTMSIVQALAVMNGQFTNALAASGKDSLLERIGKTFETGDERVEALYLIVLNRRPTNAERERVLKYIAQSKDDTKAAEDLLYSLLMTTEFATNH
;
A
#
# COMPACT_ATOMS: atom_id res chain seq x y z
N ARG A 1 6.66 42.72 3.60
CA ARG A 1 6.48 41.58 4.54
C ARG A 1 5.95 40.43 3.71
N TRP A 2 6.79 39.45 3.39
CA TRP A 2 6.37 38.30 2.59
C TRP A 2 5.59 37.36 3.52
N HIS A 3 4.28 37.30 3.34
CA HIS A 3 3.46 36.28 3.95
C HIS A 3 3.62 35.03 3.08
N PHE A 4 4.62 34.21 3.37
CA PHE A 4 4.60 32.83 2.90
C PHE A 4 3.38 32.20 3.55
N ALA A 5 2.39 31.83 2.75
CA ALA A 5 1.24 31.09 3.22
C ALA A 5 1.75 29.78 3.82
N SER A 6 1.86 29.69 5.14
CA SER A 6 2.00 28.41 5.82
C SER A 6 0.65 27.73 5.66
N TYR A 7 0.52 26.90 4.62
CA TYR A 7 -0.61 25.99 4.57
C TYR A 7 -0.55 25.13 5.84
N PRO A 8 -1.65 25.00 6.60
CA PRO A 8 -1.64 24.11 7.75
C PRO A 8 -1.31 22.71 7.26
N VAL A 9 -0.39 22.02 7.93
CA VAL A 9 -0.08 20.61 7.65
C VAL A 9 -1.37 19.82 7.79
N ARG A 10 -1.84 19.24 6.69
CA ARG A 10 -3.08 18.43 6.65
C ARG A 10 -2.72 16.95 6.53
N PRO A 11 -3.48 16.06 7.20
CA PRO A 11 -3.35 14.62 6.95
C PRO A 11 -3.71 14.30 5.50
N LEU A 12 -3.05 13.29 4.94
CA LEU A 12 -3.41 12.76 3.63
C LEU A 12 -4.75 12.03 3.70
N THR A 13 -5.60 12.20 2.67
CA THR A 13 -6.77 11.32 2.47
C THR A 13 -6.31 9.87 2.23
N PRO A 14 -7.16 8.84 2.44
CA PRO A 14 -6.80 7.44 2.17
C PRO A 14 -6.26 7.24 0.77
N GLU A 15 -6.91 7.86 -0.21
CA GLU A 15 -6.54 7.74 -1.61
C GLU A 15 -5.17 8.35 -1.85
N GLN A 16 -4.88 9.51 -1.25
CA GLN A 16 -3.56 10.14 -1.35
C GLN A 16 -2.49 9.30 -0.65
N PHE A 17 -2.74 8.85 0.58
CA PHE A 17 -1.80 8.03 1.35
C PHE A 17 -1.51 6.68 0.67
N LEU A 18 -2.53 6.03 0.13
CA LEU A 18 -2.34 4.78 -0.62
C LEU A 18 -1.65 5.04 -1.95
N SER A 19 -1.96 6.15 -2.63
CA SER A 19 -1.26 6.51 -3.86
C SER A 19 0.22 6.81 -3.63
N THR A 20 0.61 7.43 -2.51
CA THR A 20 2.03 7.65 -2.17
C THR A 20 2.73 6.32 -1.90
N LEU A 21 2.11 5.42 -1.13
CA LEU A 21 2.63 4.07 -0.89
C LEU A 21 2.80 3.26 -2.19
N LEU A 22 1.80 3.27 -3.08
CA LEU A 22 1.88 2.58 -4.37
C LEU A 22 2.92 3.20 -5.30
N GLY A 23 3.20 4.50 -5.17
CA GLY A 23 4.26 5.18 -5.92
C GLY A 23 5.67 4.68 -5.58
N LEU A 24 5.87 4.13 -4.39
CA LEU A 24 7.15 3.57 -3.94
C LEU A 24 7.43 2.17 -4.51
N LEU A 25 6.38 1.45 -4.93
CA LEU A 25 6.48 0.10 -5.48
C LEU A 25 6.98 0.13 -6.93
N SER A 26 7.77 -0.88 -7.30
CA SER A 26 8.14 -1.09 -8.70
C SER A 26 6.94 -1.57 -9.52
N LYS A 27 7.07 -1.47 -10.86
CA LYS A 27 6.04 -1.96 -11.78
C LYS A 27 5.72 -3.43 -11.54
N ASP A 28 6.73 -4.28 -11.38
CA ASP A 28 6.53 -5.73 -11.23
C ASP A 28 5.84 -6.06 -9.90
N GLN A 29 6.16 -5.34 -8.83
CA GLN A 29 5.46 -5.48 -7.54
C GLN A 29 4.00 -5.05 -7.66
N LEU A 30 3.72 -3.95 -8.36
CA LEU A 30 2.37 -3.49 -8.61
C LEU A 30 1.58 -4.48 -9.48
N ASP A 31 2.17 -4.98 -10.56
CA ASP A 31 1.55 -5.97 -11.44
C ASP A 31 1.25 -7.28 -10.70
N LYS A 32 2.11 -7.68 -9.75
CA LYS A 32 1.83 -8.81 -8.87
C LYS A 32 0.65 -8.53 -7.95
N LEU A 33 0.64 -7.38 -7.25
CA LEU A 33 -0.47 -7.00 -6.36
C LEU A 33 -1.81 -6.88 -7.11
N VAL A 34 -1.80 -6.32 -8.31
CA VAL A 34 -2.98 -6.23 -9.20
C VAL A 34 -3.48 -7.61 -9.54
N ARG A 35 -2.60 -8.51 -10.00
CA ARG A 35 -2.98 -9.90 -10.33
C ARG A 35 -3.56 -10.64 -9.13
N ASP A 36 -2.92 -10.53 -7.97
CA ASP A 36 -3.34 -11.25 -6.76
C ASP A 36 -4.69 -10.76 -6.24
N ASN A 37 -4.94 -9.44 -6.25
CA ASN A 37 -6.16 -8.84 -5.68
C ASN A 37 -7.33 -8.72 -6.66
N ARG A 38 -7.06 -8.52 -7.96
CA ARG A 38 -8.10 -8.33 -8.98
C ARG A 38 -8.40 -9.64 -9.69
N ASP A 39 -7.41 -10.16 -10.42
CA ASP A 39 -7.62 -11.23 -11.38
C ASP A 39 -7.81 -12.58 -10.65
N GLY A 40 -6.98 -12.83 -9.64
CA GLY A 40 -7.07 -14.01 -8.77
C GLY A 40 -8.39 -14.07 -8.00
N ALA A 41 -8.87 -12.93 -7.49
CA ALA A 41 -10.12 -12.85 -6.75
C ALA A 41 -11.35 -13.09 -7.65
N ILE A 42 -11.37 -12.50 -8.86
CA ILE A 42 -12.45 -12.72 -9.84
C ILE A 42 -12.50 -14.19 -10.25
N GLU A 43 -11.36 -14.79 -10.56
CA GLU A 43 -11.29 -16.21 -10.94
C GLU A 43 -11.67 -17.16 -9.79
N ALA A 44 -11.29 -16.83 -8.55
CA ALA A 44 -11.71 -17.58 -7.38
C ALA A 44 -13.24 -17.50 -7.17
N ALA A 45 -13.82 -16.31 -7.31
CA ALA A 45 -15.27 -16.11 -7.20
C ALA A 45 -16.03 -16.89 -8.28
N LYS A 46 -15.56 -16.85 -9.53
CA LYS A 46 -16.13 -17.66 -10.64
C LYS A 46 -16.11 -19.15 -10.30
N ARG A 47 -14.98 -19.67 -9.79
CA ARG A 47 -14.86 -21.09 -9.40
C ARG A 47 -15.83 -21.44 -8.27
N GLN A 48 -15.97 -20.59 -7.26
CA GLN A 48 -16.90 -20.81 -6.15
C GLN A 48 -18.36 -20.85 -6.63
N LEU A 49 -18.78 -19.90 -7.46
CA LEU A 49 -20.14 -19.87 -8.02
C LEU A 49 -20.45 -21.13 -8.84
N LYS A 50 -19.49 -21.59 -9.65
CA LYS A 50 -19.65 -22.83 -10.43
C LYS A 50 -19.79 -24.06 -9.53
N GLN A 51 -18.98 -24.15 -8.47
CA GLN A 51 -19.09 -25.24 -7.49
C GLN A 51 -20.43 -25.21 -6.75
N GLN A 52 -20.92 -24.03 -6.38
CA GLN A 52 -22.23 -23.87 -5.75
C GLN A 52 -23.37 -24.31 -6.68
N GLU A 53 -23.31 -23.94 -7.96
CA GLU A 53 -24.29 -24.38 -8.96
C GLU A 53 -24.29 -25.91 -9.11
N GLU A 54 -23.11 -26.54 -9.16
CA GLU A 54 -22.97 -28.00 -9.23
C GLU A 54 -23.51 -28.71 -7.98
N GLN A 55 -23.31 -28.14 -6.80
CA GLN A 55 -23.88 -28.66 -5.55
C GLN A 55 -25.41 -28.52 -5.52
N GLN A 56 -25.95 -27.38 -5.93
CA GLN A 56 -27.40 -27.18 -6.00
C GLN A 56 -28.07 -28.16 -6.98
N LYS A 57 -27.43 -28.42 -8.14
CA LYS A 57 -27.88 -29.43 -9.11
C LYS A 57 -27.94 -30.83 -8.51
N LYS A 58 -26.97 -31.20 -7.66
CA LYS A 58 -26.94 -32.49 -6.97
C LYS A 58 -28.03 -32.64 -5.91
N ASN A 59 -28.44 -31.55 -5.29
CA ASN A 59 -29.46 -31.55 -4.23
C ASN A 59 -30.91 -31.65 -4.76
N GLY A 60 -31.10 -31.69 -6.08
CA GLY A 60 -32.38 -32.06 -6.72
C GLY A 60 -33.51 -31.01 -6.62
N GLY A 61 -33.21 -29.78 -6.19
CA GLY A 61 -34.18 -28.68 -6.06
C GLY A 61 -34.12 -27.64 -7.20
N GLN A 62 -34.94 -26.60 -7.09
CA GLN A 62 -34.79 -25.37 -7.89
C GLN A 62 -33.38 -24.79 -7.65
N TYR A 63 -32.66 -24.49 -8.73
CA TYR A 63 -31.31 -23.94 -8.65
C TYR A 63 -31.20 -22.70 -9.53
N TYR A 64 -30.32 -21.80 -9.12
CA TYR A 64 -30.00 -20.61 -9.91
C TYR A 64 -28.88 -20.93 -10.89
N LYS A 65 -29.11 -20.64 -12.18
CA LYS A 65 -28.06 -20.68 -13.20
C LYS A 65 -27.46 -19.28 -13.32
N TYR A 66 -26.16 -19.17 -13.10
CA TYR A 66 -25.47 -17.89 -13.23
C TYR A 66 -25.24 -17.54 -14.71
N ASP A 67 -25.39 -16.25 -15.05
CA ASP A 67 -25.05 -15.74 -16.38
C ASP A 67 -23.53 -15.49 -16.49
N TYR A 68 -22.82 -16.55 -16.87
CA TYR A 68 -21.38 -16.51 -17.07
C TYR A 68 -20.95 -15.58 -18.21
N ALA A 69 -21.80 -15.36 -19.22
CA ALA A 69 -21.46 -14.49 -20.34
C ALA A 69 -21.40 -13.02 -19.89
N THR A 70 -22.41 -12.60 -19.12
CA THR A 70 -22.40 -11.28 -18.48
C THR A 70 -21.26 -11.14 -17.49
N LEU A 71 -20.98 -12.18 -16.67
CA LEU A 71 -19.88 -12.17 -15.72
C LEU A 71 -18.50 -12.02 -16.39
N ASN A 72 -18.28 -12.72 -17.50
CA ASN A 72 -17.04 -12.59 -18.27
C ASN A 72 -16.89 -11.20 -18.89
N ARG A 73 -17.99 -10.64 -19.44
CA ARG A 73 -17.99 -9.27 -19.96
C ARG A 73 -17.67 -8.23 -18.90
N TYR A 74 -18.13 -8.44 -17.66
CA TYR A 74 -17.72 -7.60 -16.53
C TYR A 74 -16.25 -7.80 -16.17
N GLY A 75 -15.77 -9.04 -16.16
CA GLY A 75 -14.36 -9.38 -15.93
C GLY A 75 -13.43 -8.66 -16.91
N GLU A 76 -13.71 -8.71 -18.21
CA GLU A 76 -12.92 -8.03 -19.25
C GLU A 76 -12.83 -6.51 -19.00
N LYS A 77 -13.93 -5.87 -18.56
CA LYS A 77 -13.91 -4.45 -18.22
C LYS A 77 -13.07 -4.14 -16.99
N PHE A 78 -13.11 -5.01 -15.98
CA PHE A 78 -12.27 -4.87 -14.77
C PHE A 78 -10.79 -5.08 -15.08
N GLU A 79 -10.47 -6.05 -15.94
CA GLU A 79 -9.11 -6.32 -16.41
C GLU A 79 -8.53 -5.14 -17.22
N ALA A 80 -9.38 -4.49 -18.01
CA ALA A 80 -9.02 -3.30 -18.79
C ALA A 80 -8.81 -2.02 -17.96
N MET A 81 -9.22 -2.00 -16.68
CA MET A 81 -8.95 -0.85 -15.80
C MET A 81 -7.45 -0.74 -15.48
N ASP A 82 -6.99 0.49 -15.26
CA ASP A 82 -5.64 0.71 -14.74
C ASP A 82 -5.47 0.05 -13.37
N GLY A 83 -4.44 -0.80 -13.25
CA GLY A 83 -4.21 -1.59 -12.06
C GLY A 83 -3.87 -0.74 -10.83
N ARG A 84 -3.13 0.36 -11.01
CA ARG A 84 -2.78 1.27 -9.90
C ARG A 84 -4.03 1.94 -9.36
N TRP A 85 -4.87 2.46 -10.25
CA TRP A 85 -6.16 3.05 -9.90
C TRP A 85 -7.07 2.05 -9.18
N TYR A 86 -7.17 0.81 -9.70
CA TYR A 86 -7.98 -0.24 -9.09
C TYR A 86 -7.52 -0.56 -7.67
N ILE A 87 -6.21 -0.78 -7.47
CA ILE A 87 -5.66 -1.13 -6.15
C ILE A 87 -5.78 0.04 -5.17
N ALA A 88 -5.50 1.26 -5.60
CA ALA A 88 -5.68 2.45 -4.76
C ALA A 88 -7.13 2.56 -4.30
N ARG A 89 -8.09 2.38 -5.21
CA ARG A 89 -9.52 2.48 -4.91
C ARG A 89 -10.04 1.31 -4.06
N TRP A 90 -9.58 0.09 -4.33
CA TRP A 90 -9.92 -1.08 -3.52
C TRP A 90 -9.42 -0.92 -2.09
N ALA A 91 -8.17 -0.51 -1.91
CA ALA A 91 -7.58 -0.30 -0.59
C ALA A 91 -8.27 0.86 0.15
N ALA A 92 -8.57 1.96 -0.55
CA ALA A 92 -9.31 3.09 0.03
C ALA A 92 -10.75 2.70 0.41
N GLY A 93 -11.43 1.88 -0.39
CA GLY A 93 -12.77 1.36 -0.07
C GLY A 93 -12.77 0.44 1.14
N ARG A 94 -11.77 -0.46 1.25
CA ARG A 94 -11.59 -1.30 2.45
C ARG A 94 -11.34 -0.46 3.68
N TYR A 95 -10.55 0.60 3.53
CA TYR A 95 -10.32 1.56 4.58
C TYR A 95 -11.62 2.25 5.01
N SER A 96 -12.39 2.81 4.07
CA SER A 96 -13.65 3.52 4.37
C SER A 96 -14.68 2.61 5.03
N SER A 97 -14.69 1.31 4.70
CA SER A 97 -15.55 0.36 5.40
C SER A 97 -15.15 0.10 6.86
N LEU A 98 -13.85 0.20 7.19
CA LEU A 98 -13.37 0.09 8.57
C LEU A 98 -13.62 1.38 9.38
N SER A 99 -13.78 2.53 8.72
CA SER A 99 -14.12 3.80 9.39
C SER A 99 -15.61 3.95 9.67
N ASN A 100 -16.47 3.39 8.82
CA ASN A 100 -17.93 3.51 8.97
C ASN A 100 -18.51 2.63 10.07
N ASP A 101 -17.74 1.68 10.61
CA ASP A 101 -18.24 0.76 11.65
C ASP A 101 -18.15 1.36 13.07
N ASP A 102 -17.44 2.49 13.26
CA ASP A 102 -17.16 3.01 14.61
C ASP A 102 -17.79 4.36 14.99
N GLU A 103 -18.06 5.34 14.11
CA GLU A 103 -18.58 6.64 14.61
C GLU A 103 -19.54 7.40 13.68
N MET A 104 -20.70 7.73 14.27
CA MET A 104 -21.64 8.79 13.88
C MET A 104 -20.98 10.19 13.97
N ASN A 105 -20.01 10.49 13.13
CA ASN A 105 -19.44 11.84 13.05
C ASN A 105 -19.21 12.25 11.59
N GLU A 106 -20.07 13.14 11.09
CA GLU A 106 -19.81 13.91 9.87
C GLU A 106 -18.67 14.91 10.13
N SER A 107 -17.43 14.44 10.14
CA SER A 107 -16.27 15.32 10.04
C SER A 107 -15.60 15.13 8.69
N GLU A 108 -15.64 16.18 7.87
CA GLU A 108 -14.92 16.30 6.58
C GLU A 108 -13.39 16.19 6.73
N ASP A 109 -12.89 16.24 7.96
CA ASP A 109 -11.48 15.99 8.28
C ASP A 109 -11.25 14.50 8.48
N PHE A 110 -10.62 13.91 7.48
CA PHE A 110 -10.18 12.53 7.50
C PHE A 110 -8.97 12.36 8.44
N THR A 111 -9.21 12.32 9.75
CA THR A 111 -8.19 11.87 10.69
C THR A 111 -8.17 10.35 10.68
N MET A 112 -7.21 9.77 9.96
CA MET A 112 -6.95 8.34 10.04
C MET A 112 -6.67 7.97 11.50
N SER A 113 -7.55 7.19 12.13
CA SER A 113 -7.32 6.74 13.50
C SER A 113 -6.05 5.89 13.54
N ILE A 114 -5.34 5.89 14.67
CA ILE A 114 -4.08 5.15 14.84
C ILE A 114 -4.25 3.67 14.46
N VAL A 115 -5.44 3.10 14.73
CA VAL A 115 -5.80 1.71 14.39
C VAL A 115 -5.94 1.51 12.88
N GLN A 116 -6.48 2.50 12.17
CA GLN A 116 -6.67 2.46 10.72
C GLN A 116 -5.35 2.63 9.96
N ALA A 117 -4.45 3.50 10.44
CA ALA A 117 -3.07 3.55 9.99
C ALA A 117 -2.38 2.20 10.22
N LEU A 118 -2.49 1.64 11.43
CA LEU A 118 -1.93 0.33 11.79
C LEU A 118 -2.44 -0.82 10.90
N ALA A 119 -3.69 -0.78 10.43
CA ALA A 119 -4.25 -1.79 9.54
C ALA A 119 -3.65 -1.72 8.12
N VAL A 120 -3.38 -0.51 7.62
CA VAL A 120 -2.62 -0.33 6.37
C VAL A 120 -1.16 -0.71 6.57
N MET A 121 -0.59 -0.34 7.72
CA MET A 121 0.80 -0.55 8.13
C MET A 121 1.17 -2.02 8.39
N ASN A 122 0.26 -2.86 8.84
CA ASN A 122 0.50 -4.31 9.04
C ASN A 122 -0.05 -5.17 7.88
N GLY A 123 -0.57 -4.53 6.84
CA GLY A 123 -1.20 -5.19 5.70
C GLY A 123 -0.22 -5.64 4.62
N GLN A 124 -0.79 -6.20 3.56
CA GLN A 124 -0.06 -6.69 2.38
C GLN A 124 0.85 -5.63 1.72
N PHE A 125 0.55 -4.33 1.86
CA PHE A 125 1.27 -3.25 1.19
C PHE A 125 2.60 -2.93 1.87
N THR A 126 2.62 -2.83 3.20
CA THR A 126 3.87 -2.62 3.94
C THR A 126 4.76 -3.83 3.86
N ASN A 127 4.19 -5.04 3.88
CA ASN A 127 4.97 -6.26 3.65
C ASN A 127 5.58 -6.29 2.25
N ALA A 128 4.86 -5.80 1.23
CA ALA A 128 5.40 -5.70 -0.13
C ALA A 128 6.48 -4.61 -0.26
N LEU A 129 6.33 -3.49 0.45
CA LEU A 129 7.26 -2.35 0.43
C LEU A 129 8.53 -2.60 1.24
N ALA A 130 8.38 -3.15 2.45
CA ALA A 130 9.47 -3.38 3.39
C ALA A 130 10.30 -4.62 3.04
N ALA A 131 9.83 -5.50 2.15
CA ALA A 131 10.60 -6.66 1.74
C ALA A 131 11.84 -6.26 0.91
N SER A 132 13.01 -6.69 1.37
CA SER A 132 14.22 -6.76 0.57
C SER A 132 14.08 -7.92 -0.43
N GLY A 133 13.95 -7.59 -1.70
CA GLY A 133 13.69 -8.57 -2.73
C GLY A 133 14.02 -8.01 -4.10
N LYS A 134 14.00 -8.89 -5.10
CA LYS A 134 14.23 -8.47 -6.48
C LYS A 134 13.20 -7.40 -6.86
N ASP A 135 13.70 -6.30 -7.41
CA ASP A 135 12.97 -5.10 -7.83
C ASP A 135 12.33 -4.30 -6.68
N SER A 136 12.75 -4.51 -5.43
CA SER A 136 12.29 -3.70 -4.29
C SER A 136 12.97 -2.33 -4.24
N LEU A 137 12.38 -1.41 -3.48
CA LEU A 137 12.94 -0.08 -3.26
C LEU A 137 14.37 -0.16 -2.69
N LEU A 138 14.58 -1.04 -1.70
CA LEU A 138 15.88 -1.22 -1.05
C LEU A 138 16.93 -1.78 -2.01
N GLU A 139 16.57 -2.74 -2.88
CA GLU A 139 17.50 -3.26 -3.88
C GLU A 139 17.89 -2.18 -4.90
N ARG A 140 16.91 -1.38 -5.36
CA ARG A 140 17.18 -0.26 -6.28
C ARG A 140 18.11 0.78 -5.67
N ILE A 141 17.88 1.14 -4.40
CA ILE A 141 18.76 2.06 -3.66
C ILE A 141 20.15 1.44 -3.49
N GLY A 142 20.23 0.17 -3.11
CA GLY A 142 21.50 -0.55 -2.94
C GLY A 142 22.33 -0.67 -4.22
N LYS A 143 21.68 -0.75 -5.40
CA LYS A 143 22.34 -0.76 -6.71
C LYS A 143 22.74 0.63 -7.19
N THR A 144 22.02 1.67 -6.78
CA THR A 144 22.23 3.05 -7.26
C THR A 144 23.29 3.78 -6.43
N PHE A 145 23.35 3.51 -5.13
CA PHE A 145 24.21 4.23 -4.20
C PHE A 145 25.24 3.28 -3.56
N GLU A 146 26.49 3.75 -3.48
CA GLU A 146 27.62 2.93 -3.07
C GLU A 146 27.75 2.88 -1.55
N THR A 147 27.58 4.02 -0.89
CA THR A 147 27.81 4.13 0.56
C THR A 147 26.52 3.98 1.37
N GLY A 148 26.65 3.47 2.60
CA GLY A 148 25.51 3.41 3.54
C GLY A 148 24.90 4.79 3.81
N ASP A 149 25.72 5.83 3.77
CA ASP A 149 25.29 7.21 3.96
C ASP A 149 24.40 7.73 2.83
N GLU A 150 24.84 7.56 1.59
CA GLU A 150 24.06 7.93 0.41
C GLU A 150 22.74 7.16 0.35
N ARG A 151 22.75 5.89 0.78
CA ARG A 151 21.53 5.06 0.86
C ARG A 151 20.55 5.58 1.90
N VAL A 152 21.03 6.01 3.06
CA VAL A 152 20.20 6.63 4.10
C VAL A 152 19.63 7.95 3.59
N GLU A 153 20.44 8.82 2.98
CA GLU A 153 19.96 10.07 2.40
C GLU A 153 18.90 9.83 1.32
N ALA A 154 19.13 8.86 0.44
CA ALA A 154 18.19 8.48 -0.60
C ALA A 154 16.86 7.97 -0.03
N LEU A 155 16.88 7.16 1.04
CA LEU A 155 15.66 6.69 1.71
C LEU A 155 14.83 7.84 2.26
N TYR A 156 15.47 8.79 2.96
CA TYR A 156 14.77 9.97 3.48
C TYR A 156 14.19 10.83 2.34
N LEU A 157 14.94 11.03 1.26
CA LEU A 157 14.46 11.81 0.12
C LEU A 157 13.29 11.13 -0.59
N ILE A 158 13.34 9.81 -0.77
CA ILE A 158 12.28 9.08 -1.48
C ILE A 158 11.01 8.96 -0.64
N VAL A 159 11.14 8.76 0.68
CA VAL A 159 10.00 8.51 1.57
C VAL A 159 9.42 9.80 2.12
N LEU A 160 10.26 10.75 2.55
CA LEU A 160 9.85 11.97 3.26
C LEU A 160 10.07 13.25 2.44
N ASN A 161 10.58 13.15 1.20
CA ASN A 161 10.89 14.31 0.34
C ASN A 161 11.83 15.35 0.95
N ARG A 162 12.65 14.95 1.94
CA ARG A 162 13.67 15.80 2.57
C ARG A 162 14.94 15.02 2.87
N ARG A 163 16.02 15.74 3.18
CA ARG A 163 17.25 15.13 3.69
C ARG A 163 17.10 14.80 5.19
N PRO A 164 17.81 13.78 5.70
CA PRO A 164 17.90 13.56 7.14
C PRO A 164 18.63 14.73 7.79
N THR A 165 18.25 15.05 9.01
CA THR A 165 19.03 15.94 9.87
C THR A 165 20.32 15.25 10.30
N ASN A 166 21.33 16.02 10.76
CA ASN A 166 22.60 15.46 11.24
C ASN A 166 22.40 14.43 12.36
N ALA A 167 21.46 14.69 13.28
CA ALA A 167 21.17 13.79 14.40
C ALA A 167 20.46 12.49 13.94
N GLU A 168 19.52 12.58 13.00
CA GLU A 168 18.87 11.41 12.40
C GLU A 168 19.89 10.55 11.66
N ARG A 169 20.70 11.18 10.80
CA ARG A 169 21.76 10.53 10.02
C ARG A 169 22.73 9.76 10.91
N GLU A 170 23.25 10.40 11.96
CA GLU A 170 24.18 9.75 12.91
C GLU A 170 23.53 8.55 13.62
N ARG A 171 22.28 8.72 14.10
CA ARG A 171 21.54 7.64 14.78
C ARG A 171 21.32 6.45 13.86
N VAL A 172 20.90 6.69 12.62
CA VAL A 172 20.59 5.64 11.64
C VAL A 172 21.86 4.90 11.21
N LEU A 173 22.94 5.62 10.89
CA LEU A 173 24.21 5.00 10.53
C LEU A 173 24.77 4.15 11.67
N LYS A 174 24.66 4.64 12.91
CA LYS A 174 25.05 3.87 14.09
C LYS A 174 24.22 2.60 14.25
N TYR A 175 22.91 2.69 14.04
CA TYR A 175 22.01 1.53 14.10
C TYR A 175 22.36 0.48 13.03
N ILE A 176 22.56 0.89 11.78
CA ILE A 176 22.97 -0.01 10.68
C ILE A 176 24.31 -0.68 11.01
N ALA A 177 25.31 0.10 11.44
CA ALA A 177 26.64 -0.43 11.79
C ALA A 177 26.64 -1.42 12.97
N GLN A 178 25.63 -1.37 13.84
CA GLN A 178 25.46 -2.29 14.98
C GLN A 178 24.61 -3.51 14.62
N SER A 179 23.94 -3.50 13.47
CA SER A 179 23.14 -4.63 13.02
C SER A 179 24.03 -5.80 12.60
N LYS A 180 23.53 -7.02 12.77
CA LYS A 180 24.15 -8.24 12.24
C LYS A 180 23.72 -8.51 10.79
N ASP A 181 22.67 -7.84 10.35
CA ASP A 181 22.03 -8.01 9.06
C ASP A 181 21.67 -6.61 8.53
N ASP A 182 22.54 -6.10 7.66
CA ASP A 182 22.38 -4.78 7.03
C ASP A 182 21.08 -4.70 6.21
N THR A 183 20.66 -5.83 5.66
CA THR A 183 19.43 -5.90 4.86
C THR A 183 18.24 -5.67 5.77
N LYS A 184 18.13 -6.42 6.87
CA LYS A 184 17.05 -6.22 7.86
C LYS A 184 17.09 -4.83 8.48
N ALA A 185 18.28 -4.29 8.76
CA ALA A 185 18.39 -2.92 9.28
C ALA A 185 17.83 -1.88 8.28
N ALA A 186 18.02 -2.10 6.99
CA ALA A 186 17.45 -1.24 5.95
C ALA A 186 15.93 -1.43 5.81
N GLU A 187 15.41 -2.65 5.97
CA GLU A 187 13.97 -2.93 6.04
C GLU A 187 13.32 -2.24 7.24
N ASP A 188 13.93 -2.36 8.42
CA ASP A 188 13.47 -1.73 9.66
C ASP A 188 13.52 -0.20 9.57
N LEU A 189 14.56 0.36 8.94
CA LEU A 189 14.64 1.80 8.67
C LEU A 189 13.51 2.25 7.74
N LEU A 190 13.34 1.60 6.60
CA LEU A 190 12.26 1.92 5.66
C LEU A 190 10.89 1.83 6.34
N TYR A 191 10.67 0.76 7.11
CA TYR A 191 9.47 0.60 7.91
C TYR A 191 9.30 1.79 8.86
N SER A 192 10.32 2.14 9.66
CA SER A 192 10.24 3.26 10.60
C SER A 192 9.88 4.60 9.94
N LEU A 193 10.40 4.88 8.73
CA LEU A 193 10.11 6.12 8.01
C LEU A 193 8.66 6.16 7.54
N LEU A 194 8.15 5.04 7.01
CA LEU A 194 6.74 4.88 6.61
C LEU A 194 5.79 5.01 7.81
N MET A 195 6.27 4.74 9.03
CA MET A 195 5.48 4.82 10.26
C MET A 195 5.45 6.21 10.90
N THR A 196 6.19 7.18 10.36
CA THR A 196 6.23 8.53 10.91
C THR A 196 4.96 9.31 10.58
N THR A 197 4.59 10.24 11.46
CA THR A 197 3.51 11.20 11.18
C THR A 197 3.84 12.08 9.99
N GLU A 198 5.13 12.33 9.74
CA GLU A 198 5.61 13.11 8.61
C GLU A 198 5.18 12.48 7.27
N PHE A 199 5.34 11.16 7.12
CA PHE A 199 4.88 10.43 5.93
C PHE A 199 3.36 10.54 5.70
N ALA A 200 2.58 10.62 6.78
CA ALA A 200 1.11 10.67 6.72
C ALA A 200 0.54 12.08 6.45
N THR A 201 1.41 13.08 6.27
CA THR A 201 0.99 14.48 6.12
C THR A 201 1.51 15.12 4.84
N ASN A 202 0.76 16.08 4.33
CA ASN A 202 1.20 16.93 3.22
C ASN A 202 2.08 18.04 3.82
N HIS A 203 3.40 17.87 3.81
CA HIS A 203 4.38 18.78 4.41
C HIS A 203 5.24 19.47 3.34
#